data_AF-A0A1I2TGH3-F1
#
_entry.id   AF-A0A1I2TGH3-F1
#
_cell.length_a   1.000
_cell.length_b   1.000
_cell.length_c   1.000
_cell.angle_alpha   90.00
_cell.angle_beta   90.00
_cell.angle_gamma   90.00
#
_symmetry.space_group_name_H-M   'P 1'
#
loop_
_entity.id
_entity.type
_entity.pdbx_description
1 polymer ?
#
loop_
_entity_poly.entity_id
_entity_poly.type
_entity_poly.pdbx_seq_one_letter_code
_entity_poly.pdbx_strand_id
1 'polypeptide(L)'
;MIIHVAAAVIEDGLGNIFLAKRPDDKHQGGLWEFPGGKVESGESPTTALIRELDEEVGIQVTESHPLIQVPYHYADKSVFLDVFRVTAFTGTAWGKEGQEACWVPVNELDSYSFPAANKPILNAVLLPEKVLITPACESLSECLEGIKVAMGKHDLTWVMLRQKQLSDEDYCHWAVAISADIKAAIKDHVSKSALLTLNCSVELANRLNADGLHLTSARLMSLTCREEFTGRFLGASCHSLEELNQAAALKCDYVTLSPVNATGSHPETPAIGWLETEKLISETALPVLLLGGMHADDLSRAFNIGAHGIAAINAWWT
;
A
#
# COMPACT_ATOMS: atom_id res chain seq x y z
N MET A 1 17.69 13.38 -19.41
CA MET A 1 17.59 11.93 -19.65
C MET A 1 16.90 11.33 -18.44
N ILE A 2 15.86 10.51 -18.64
CA ILE A 2 15.20 9.78 -17.54
C ILE A 2 15.90 8.43 -17.44
N ILE A 3 16.35 8.07 -16.24
CA ILE A 3 16.92 6.76 -15.96
C ILE A 3 15.77 5.87 -15.48
N HIS A 4 15.48 4.80 -16.23
CA HIS A 4 14.50 3.79 -15.83
C HIS A 4 15.21 2.72 -15.00
N VAL A 5 14.72 2.45 -13.80
CA VAL A 5 15.25 1.47 -12.86
C VAL A 5 14.14 0.50 -12.49
N ALA A 6 14.43 -0.80 -12.56
CA ALA A 6 13.58 -1.84 -11.97
C ALA A 6 14.13 -2.20 -10.59
N ALA A 7 13.29 -2.13 -9.55
CA ALA A 7 13.70 -2.40 -8.17
C ALA A 7 12.77 -3.40 -7.48
N ALA A 8 13.27 -4.10 -6.48
CA ALA A 8 12.57 -5.20 -5.82
C ALA A 8 12.41 -4.99 -4.32
N VAL A 9 11.17 -5.06 -3.84
CA VAL A 9 10.86 -5.37 -2.45
C VAL A 9 10.77 -6.89 -2.34
N ILE A 10 11.81 -7.51 -1.77
CA ILE A 10 11.93 -8.98 -1.69
C ILE A 10 11.51 -9.45 -0.31
N GLU A 11 10.55 -10.37 -0.25
CA GLU A 11 10.00 -10.92 0.99
C GLU A 11 10.47 -12.36 1.22
N ASP A 12 10.77 -12.73 2.46
CA ASP A 12 11.14 -14.11 2.84
C ASP A 12 9.95 -14.99 3.25
N GLY A 13 8.72 -14.44 3.23
CA GLY A 13 7.51 -15.10 3.75
C GLY A 13 7.42 -15.14 5.28
N LEU A 14 8.44 -14.65 6.00
CA LEU A 14 8.50 -14.54 7.46
C LEU A 14 8.34 -13.09 7.94
N GLY A 15 7.93 -12.18 7.04
CA GLY A 15 7.68 -10.78 7.35
C GLY A 15 8.93 -9.90 7.33
N ASN A 16 10.03 -10.39 6.74
CA ASN A 16 11.24 -9.60 6.54
C ASN A 16 11.39 -9.17 5.09
N ILE A 17 12.00 -8.00 4.90
CA ILE A 17 12.36 -7.43 3.61
C ILE A 17 13.88 -7.43 3.46
N PHE A 18 14.38 -7.85 2.31
CA PHE A 18 15.80 -7.80 2.01
C PHE A 18 16.24 -6.40 1.61
N LEU A 19 17.26 -5.87 2.28
CA LEU A 19 17.87 -4.58 1.97
C LEU A 19 19.36 -4.77 1.63
N ALA A 20 19.84 -3.97 0.69
CA ALA A 20 21.25 -3.81 0.38
C ALA A 20 21.70 -2.39 0.74
N LYS A 21 22.98 -2.23 1.09
CA LYS A 21 23.56 -0.93 1.40
C LYS A 21 24.39 -0.43 0.24
N ARG A 22 24.15 0.82 -0.16
CA ARG A 22 24.89 1.49 -1.23
C ARG A 22 26.36 1.62 -0.84
N PRO A 23 27.31 1.29 -1.73
CA PRO A 23 28.71 1.60 -1.52
C PRO A 23 28.91 3.09 -1.23
N ASP A 24 29.83 3.40 -0.29
CA ASP A 24 30.06 4.77 0.19
C ASP A 24 30.50 5.73 -0.94
N ASP A 25 31.10 5.21 -2.01
CA ASP A 25 31.62 5.97 -3.15
C ASP A 25 30.56 6.29 -4.24
N LYS A 26 29.33 5.78 -4.10
CA LYS A 26 28.22 6.06 -5.03
C LYS A 26 27.45 7.31 -4.63
N HIS A 27 26.67 7.86 -5.57
CA HIS A 27 25.74 8.95 -5.28
C HIS A 27 24.76 8.50 -4.17
N GLN A 28 24.70 9.24 -3.06
CA GLN A 28 23.98 8.87 -1.83
C GLN A 28 24.48 7.56 -1.18
N GLY A 29 25.81 7.33 -1.18
CA GLY A 29 26.45 6.17 -0.53
C GLY A 29 26.18 6.08 0.97
N GLY A 30 26.20 4.86 1.51
CA GLY A 30 25.92 4.56 2.91
C GLY A 30 24.43 4.47 3.29
N LEU A 31 23.52 4.83 2.39
CA LEU A 31 22.07 4.60 2.54
C LEU A 31 21.69 3.17 2.16
N TRP A 32 20.59 2.69 2.74
CA TRP A 32 19.97 1.42 2.39
C TRP A 32 19.05 1.57 1.18
N GLU A 33 18.91 0.51 0.40
CA GLU A 33 18.08 0.48 -0.79
C GLU A 33 17.44 -0.89 -1.04
N PHE A 34 16.41 -0.85 -1.88
CA PHE A 34 15.81 -2.02 -2.48
C PHE A 34 16.69 -2.46 -3.66
N PRO A 35 17.11 -3.73 -3.74
CA PRO A 35 17.96 -4.21 -4.83
C PRO A 35 17.33 -4.02 -6.21
N GLY A 36 18.18 -3.92 -7.22
CA GLY A 36 17.75 -3.74 -8.61
C GLY A 36 18.58 -2.68 -9.34
N GLY A 37 18.34 -2.58 -10.64
CA GLY A 37 19.21 -1.80 -11.51
C GLY A 37 18.51 -1.24 -12.73
N LYS A 38 19.31 -0.78 -13.69
CA LYS A 38 18.80 -0.01 -14.83
C LYS A 38 18.14 -0.94 -15.82
N VAL A 39 17.01 -0.51 -16.36
CA VAL A 39 16.38 -1.18 -17.50
C VAL A 39 17.18 -0.86 -18.76
N GLU A 40 17.69 -1.88 -19.43
CA GLU A 40 18.46 -1.72 -20.67
C GLU A 40 17.56 -1.43 -21.89
N SER A 41 18.17 -0.96 -22.97
CA SER A 41 17.43 -0.63 -24.20
C SER A 41 16.80 -1.88 -24.82
N GLY A 42 15.48 -1.90 -24.90
CA GLY A 42 14.71 -3.04 -25.45
C GLY A 42 14.42 -4.14 -24.42
N GLU A 43 14.85 -3.96 -23.18
CA GLU A 43 14.55 -4.84 -22.06
C GLU A 43 13.21 -4.45 -21.41
N SER A 44 12.43 -5.45 -20.97
CA SER A 44 11.24 -5.17 -20.16
C SER A 44 11.63 -4.93 -18.69
N PRO A 45 10.88 -4.15 -17.90
CA PRO A 45 11.21 -3.94 -16.49
C PRO A 45 11.32 -5.24 -15.69
N THR A 46 10.45 -6.21 -15.95
CA THR A 46 10.50 -7.53 -15.31
C THR A 46 11.74 -8.33 -15.72
N THR A 47 12.16 -8.24 -16.98
CA THR A 47 13.41 -8.88 -17.44
C THR A 47 14.63 -8.27 -16.75
N ALA A 48 14.67 -6.94 -16.67
CA ALA A 48 15.72 -6.21 -15.96
C ALA A 48 15.75 -6.62 -14.48
N LEU A 49 14.61 -6.63 -13.80
CA LEU A 49 14.48 -7.06 -12.42
C LEU A 49 15.08 -8.45 -12.19
N ILE A 50 14.71 -9.45 -13.01
CA ILE A 50 15.19 -10.82 -12.86
C ILE A 50 16.71 -10.89 -13.03
N ARG A 51 17.26 -10.21 -14.04
CA ARG A 51 18.71 -10.16 -14.30
C ARG A 51 19.46 -9.51 -13.14
N GLU A 52 19.03 -8.32 -12.74
CA GLU A 52 19.67 -7.54 -11.67
C GLU A 52 19.62 -8.29 -10.34
N LEU A 53 18.52 -8.97 -10.01
CA LEU A 53 18.44 -9.75 -8.77
C LEU A 53 19.31 -11.01 -8.79
N ASP A 54 19.52 -11.63 -9.95
CA ASP A 54 20.52 -12.70 -10.03
C ASP A 54 21.93 -12.14 -9.83
N GLU A 55 22.26 -11.02 -10.49
CA GLU A 55 23.59 -10.40 -10.48
C GLU A 55 23.95 -9.84 -9.09
N GLU A 56 23.06 -9.07 -8.48
CA GLU A 56 23.31 -8.33 -7.25
C GLU A 56 23.07 -9.13 -5.98
N VAL A 57 22.04 -10.00 -5.98
CA VAL A 57 21.58 -10.68 -4.74
C VAL A 57 21.52 -12.20 -4.81
N GLY A 58 21.80 -12.80 -5.97
CA GLY A 58 21.96 -14.24 -6.12
C GLY A 58 20.66 -15.05 -6.02
N ILE A 59 19.51 -14.44 -6.35
CA ILE A 59 18.22 -15.13 -6.37
C ILE A 59 17.62 -15.21 -7.77
N GLN A 60 16.76 -16.21 -7.96
CA GLN A 60 16.00 -16.39 -9.19
C GLN A 60 14.51 -16.22 -8.88
N VAL A 61 13.91 -15.12 -9.33
CA VAL A 61 12.51 -14.79 -9.08
C VAL A 61 11.59 -15.82 -9.71
N THR A 62 10.64 -16.33 -8.93
CA THR A 62 9.59 -17.25 -9.42
C THR A 62 8.20 -16.63 -9.35
N GLU A 63 7.97 -15.69 -8.44
CA GLU A 63 6.72 -14.95 -8.33
C GLU A 63 7.00 -13.49 -7.97
N SER A 64 6.42 -12.59 -8.75
CA SER A 64 6.46 -11.15 -8.48
C SER A 64 5.28 -10.45 -9.14
N HIS A 65 4.95 -9.26 -8.65
CA HIS A 65 3.97 -8.38 -9.25
C HIS A 65 4.35 -6.90 -9.05
N PRO A 66 3.80 -5.98 -9.86
CA PRO A 66 4.01 -4.55 -9.64
C PRO A 66 3.57 -4.14 -8.22
N LEU A 67 4.34 -3.26 -7.59
CA LEU A 67 4.03 -2.65 -6.30
C LEU A 67 3.69 -1.16 -6.46
N ILE A 68 4.59 -0.40 -7.08
CA ILE A 68 4.44 1.05 -7.24
C ILE A 68 5.36 1.59 -8.34
N GLN A 69 4.93 2.65 -9.02
CA GLN A 69 5.76 3.40 -9.97
C GLN A 69 6.04 4.79 -9.41
N VAL A 70 7.31 5.18 -9.35
CA VAL A 70 7.75 6.43 -8.73
C VAL A 70 8.59 7.25 -9.70
N PRO A 71 8.00 8.26 -10.37
CA PRO A 71 8.78 9.29 -11.03
C PRO A 71 9.40 10.22 -9.99
N TYR A 72 10.71 10.45 -10.08
CA TYR A 72 11.42 11.34 -9.17
C TYR A 72 12.45 12.21 -9.90
N HIS A 73 12.44 13.51 -9.59
CA HIS A 73 13.32 14.50 -10.21
C HIS A 73 14.33 15.04 -9.19
N TYR A 74 15.59 14.65 -9.33
CA TYR A 74 16.71 15.28 -8.65
C TYR A 74 17.14 16.55 -9.38
N ALA A 75 17.97 17.37 -8.74
CA ALA A 75 18.50 18.61 -9.34
C ALA A 75 19.31 18.35 -10.63
N ASP A 76 19.96 17.18 -10.73
CA ASP A 76 20.88 16.81 -11.81
C ASP A 76 20.32 15.73 -12.77
N LYS A 77 19.29 14.98 -12.37
CA LYS A 77 18.75 13.86 -13.15
C LYS A 77 17.30 13.51 -12.78
N SER A 78 16.62 12.83 -13.69
CA SER A 78 15.31 12.23 -13.44
C SER A 78 15.43 10.71 -13.38
N VAL A 79 14.78 10.08 -12.42
CA VAL A 79 14.65 8.63 -12.32
C VAL A 79 13.19 8.23 -12.38
N PHE A 80 12.91 7.09 -12.98
CA PHE A 80 11.63 6.42 -12.93
C PHE A 80 11.87 5.04 -12.33
N LEU A 81 11.33 4.82 -11.13
CA LEU A 81 11.45 3.56 -10.40
C LEU A 81 10.20 2.72 -10.69
N ASP A 82 10.39 1.59 -11.36
CA ASP A 82 9.36 0.57 -11.56
C ASP A 82 9.61 -0.53 -10.51
N VAL A 83 8.79 -0.53 -9.45
CA VAL A 83 9.06 -1.33 -8.25
C VAL A 83 8.15 -2.53 -8.21
N PHE A 84 8.74 -3.69 -7.99
CA PHE A 84 8.07 -4.98 -7.92
C PHE A 84 8.14 -5.54 -6.51
N ARG A 85 7.07 -6.20 -6.08
CA ARG A 85 7.07 -7.06 -4.89
C ARG A 85 7.39 -8.48 -5.33
N VAL A 86 8.43 -9.07 -4.74
CA VAL A 86 8.89 -10.44 -5.01
C VAL A 86 8.49 -11.30 -3.82
N THR A 87 7.53 -12.19 -4.04
CA THR A 87 6.93 -13.05 -3.00
C THR A 87 7.47 -14.48 -3.01
N ALA A 88 8.08 -14.90 -4.12
CA ALA A 88 8.75 -16.20 -4.21
C ALA A 88 9.97 -16.16 -5.14
N PHE A 89 11.02 -16.87 -4.74
CA PHE A 89 12.26 -17.03 -5.49
C PHE A 89 12.98 -18.33 -5.09
N THR A 90 13.98 -18.71 -5.88
CA THR A 90 14.93 -19.77 -5.52
C THR A 90 16.32 -19.18 -5.26
N GLY A 91 17.14 -19.90 -4.49
CA GLY A 91 18.44 -19.41 -4.02
C GLY A 91 18.37 -18.87 -2.59
N THR A 92 19.37 -18.09 -2.19
CA THR A 92 19.42 -17.41 -0.89
C THR A 92 19.89 -16.00 -1.18
N ALA A 93 19.17 -14.98 -0.70
CA ALA A 93 19.57 -13.60 -0.93
C ALA A 93 20.79 -13.22 -0.07
N TRP A 94 21.80 -12.61 -0.68
CA TRP A 94 23.00 -12.09 -0.02
C TRP A 94 23.63 -11.00 -0.89
N GLY A 95 24.55 -10.18 -0.37
CA GLY A 95 25.24 -9.17 -1.18
C GLY A 95 26.25 -9.80 -2.14
N LYS A 96 25.82 -10.22 -3.34
CA LYS A 96 26.63 -10.98 -4.31
C LYS A 96 27.81 -10.18 -4.88
N GLU A 97 27.71 -8.85 -4.87
CA GLU A 97 28.78 -7.93 -5.28
C GLU A 97 29.69 -7.51 -4.11
N GLY A 98 29.52 -8.11 -2.93
CA GLY A 98 30.29 -7.79 -1.72
C GLY A 98 29.74 -6.61 -0.92
N GLN A 99 28.52 -6.16 -1.23
CA GLN A 99 27.80 -5.13 -0.49
C GLN A 99 27.25 -5.66 0.85
N GLU A 100 27.14 -4.78 1.83
CA GLU A 100 26.45 -5.09 3.09
C GLU A 100 24.95 -5.29 2.79
N ALA A 101 24.36 -6.37 3.31
CA ALA A 101 22.96 -6.69 3.10
C ALA A 101 22.36 -7.35 4.34
N CYS A 102 21.05 -7.17 4.55
CA CYS A 102 20.35 -7.77 5.67
C CYS A 102 18.87 -8.00 5.38
N TRP A 103 18.28 -8.94 6.12
CA TRP A 103 16.84 -9.11 6.23
C TRP A 103 16.35 -8.27 7.40
N VAL A 104 15.34 -7.43 7.16
CA VAL A 104 14.80 -6.48 8.15
C VAL A 104 13.30 -6.74 8.35
N PRO A 105 12.81 -6.88 9.58
CA PRO A 105 11.37 -6.94 9.83
C PRO A 105 10.66 -5.75 9.21
N VAL A 106 9.53 -5.97 8.54
CA VAL A 106 8.83 -4.92 7.78
C VAL A 106 8.48 -3.70 8.65
N ASN A 107 8.20 -3.92 9.93
CA ASN A 107 7.88 -2.88 10.92
C ASN A 107 9.10 -2.11 11.46
N GLU A 108 10.33 -2.55 11.15
CA GLU A 108 11.57 -1.88 11.54
C GLU A 108 12.18 -1.04 10.41
N LEU A 109 11.61 -1.09 9.19
CA LEU A 109 12.11 -0.39 8.01
C LEU A 109 12.32 1.11 8.22
N ASP A 110 11.48 1.79 9.03
CA ASP A 110 11.65 3.22 9.32
C ASP A 110 12.93 3.55 10.11
N SER A 111 13.55 2.54 10.75
CA SER A 111 14.81 2.71 11.47
C SER A 111 16.02 2.82 10.52
N TYR A 112 15.82 2.55 9.24
CA TYR A 112 16.84 2.56 8.21
C TYR A 112 16.75 3.83 7.36
N SER A 113 17.91 4.37 6.96
CA SER A 113 17.98 5.58 6.14
C SER A 113 17.98 5.22 4.65
N PHE A 114 17.00 5.73 3.92
CA PHE A 114 16.81 5.50 2.48
C PHE A 114 16.93 6.80 1.68
N PRO A 115 17.21 6.71 0.35
CA PRO A 115 17.04 7.83 -0.56
C PRO A 115 15.62 8.43 -0.50
N ALA A 116 15.50 9.73 -0.71
CA ALA A 116 14.21 10.43 -0.65
C ALA A 116 13.17 9.86 -1.64
N ALA A 117 13.62 9.33 -2.78
CA ALA A 117 12.78 8.70 -3.78
C ALA A 117 12.13 7.38 -3.30
N ASN A 118 12.65 6.76 -2.24
CA ASN A 118 12.13 5.49 -1.71
C ASN A 118 11.01 5.68 -0.71
N LYS A 119 10.71 6.91 -0.26
CA LYS A 119 9.64 7.15 0.72
C LYS A 119 8.27 6.61 0.26
N PRO A 120 7.81 6.82 -0.99
CA PRO A 120 6.58 6.21 -1.48
C PRO A 120 6.63 4.67 -1.48
N ILE A 121 7.80 4.10 -1.75
CA ILE A 121 8.01 2.64 -1.72
C ILE A 121 7.85 2.11 -0.31
N LEU A 122 8.51 2.72 0.68
CA LEU A 122 8.40 2.33 2.09
C LEU A 122 6.94 2.35 2.57
N ASN A 123 6.20 3.39 2.19
CA ASN A 123 4.76 3.47 2.47
C ASN A 123 4.00 2.31 1.82
N ALA A 124 4.23 2.02 0.53
CA ALA A 124 3.58 0.91 -0.16
C ALA A 124 3.87 -0.43 0.51
N VAL A 125 5.13 -0.69 0.90
CA VAL A 125 5.53 -1.95 1.55
C VAL A 125 4.75 -2.21 2.84
N LEU A 126 4.47 -1.17 3.62
CA LEU A 126 3.78 -1.25 4.89
C LEU A 126 2.25 -1.40 4.79
N LEU A 127 1.69 -1.16 3.60
CA LEU A 127 0.26 -1.23 3.38
C LEU A 127 -0.13 -2.62 2.87
N PRO A 128 -1.06 -3.32 3.54
CA PRO A 128 -1.62 -4.56 3.01
C PRO A 128 -2.36 -4.35 1.69
N GLU A 129 -2.46 -5.38 0.86
CA GLU A 129 -3.04 -5.30 -0.49
C GLU A 129 -4.56 -5.52 -0.50
N LYS A 130 -5.12 -5.99 0.62
CA LYS A 130 -6.55 -6.27 0.78
C LYS A 130 -7.12 -5.49 1.95
N VAL A 131 -8.12 -4.66 1.69
CA VAL A 131 -8.75 -3.82 2.72
C VAL A 131 -10.21 -4.19 2.88
N LEU A 132 -10.57 -4.71 4.06
CA LEU A 132 -11.96 -4.86 4.45
C LEU A 132 -12.54 -3.51 4.84
N ILE A 133 -13.54 -3.05 4.11
CA ILE A 133 -14.38 -1.94 4.55
C ILE A 133 -15.59 -2.54 5.27
N THR A 134 -15.81 -2.19 6.54
CA THR A 134 -16.96 -2.72 7.28
C THR A 134 -18.27 -2.26 6.62
N PRO A 135 -19.29 -3.12 6.46
CA PRO A 135 -20.65 -2.67 6.15
C PRO A 135 -21.24 -1.91 7.34
N ALA A 136 -22.43 -1.34 7.14
CA ALA A 136 -23.21 -0.85 8.28
C ALA A 136 -23.64 -2.05 9.13
N CYS A 137 -23.17 -2.11 10.37
CA CYS A 137 -23.53 -3.16 11.33
C CYS A 137 -24.58 -2.64 12.31
N GLU A 138 -25.46 -3.52 12.77
CA GLU A 138 -26.51 -3.19 13.74
C GLU A 138 -25.97 -3.14 15.17
N SER A 139 -24.89 -3.88 15.46
CA SER A 139 -24.25 -3.94 16.77
C SER A 139 -22.74 -4.11 16.72
N LEU A 140 -22.04 -3.75 17.81
CA LEU A 140 -20.60 -3.95 17.94
C LEU A 140 -20.23 -5.44 17.89
N SER A 141 -21.03 -6.30 18.52
CA SER A 141 -20.82 -7.76 18.51
C SER A 141 -20.90 -8.36 17.11
N GLU A 142 -21.87 -7.91 16.31
CA GLU A 142 -21.98 -8.33 14.90
C GLU A 142 -20.77 -7.87 14.09
N CYS A 143 -20.35 -6.62 14.30
CA CYS A 143 -19.20 -6.05 13.60
C CYS A 143 -17.90 -6.81 13.92
N LEU A 144 -17.64 -7.09 15.21
CA LEU A 144 -16.47 -7.85 15.67
C LEU A 144 -16.45 -9.26 15.09
N GLU A 145 -17.56 -9.99 15.15
CA GLU A 145 -17.63 -11.35 14.61
C GLU A 145 -17.44 -11.36 13.08
N GLY A 146 -18.06 -10.40 12.37
CA GLY A 146 -17.89 -10.25 10.93
C GLY A 146 -16.44 -9.95 10.52
N ILE A 147 -15.77 -9.03 11.24
CA ILE A 147 -14.35 -8.73 11.02
C ILE A 147 -13.50 -9.98 11.26
N LYS A 148 -13.71 -10.69 12.36
CA LYS A 148 -12.95 -11.88 12.72
C LYS A 148 -13.09 -12.99 11.67
N VAL A 149 -14.32 -13.25 11.22
CA VAL A 149 -14.58 -14.23 10.14
C VAL A 149 -13.91 -13.80 8.85
N ALA A 150 -14.04 -12.54 8.45
CA ALA A 150 -13.43 -12.00 7.24
C ALA A 150 -11.89 -12.10 7.28
N MET A 151 -11.27 -11.71 8.39
CA MET A 151 -9.82 -11.80 8.58
C MET A 151 -9.31 -13.23 8.48
N GLY A 152 -9.97 -14.19 9.14
CA GLY A 152 -9.57 -15.59 9.08
C GLY A 152 -9.80 -16.23 7.71
N LYS A 153 -10.90 -15.89 7.03
CA LYS A 153 -11.28 -16.48 5.74
C LYS A 153 -10.42 -15.98 4.57
N HIS A 154 -10.08 -14.69 4.57
CA HIS A 154 -9.44 -14.02 3.43
C HIS A 154 -8.01 -13.58 3.69
N ASP A 155 -7.48 -13.95 4.86
CA ASP A 155 -6.17 -13.60 5.37
C ASP A 155 -5.92 -12.08 5.41
N LEU A 156 -6.88 -11.35 6.00
CA LEU A 156 -6.86 -9.88 6.02
C LEU A 156 -6.14 -9.37 7.26
N THR A 157 -5.31 -8.35 7.04
CA THR A 157 -4.62 -7.60 8.10
C THR A 157 -4.99 -6.13 8.10
N TRP A 158 -5.81 -5.66 7.15
CA TRP A 158 -6.25 -4.27 7.08
C TRP A 158 -7.78 -4.16 7.10
N VAL A 159 -8.29 -3.48 8.12
CA VAL A 159 -9.69 -3.15 8.30
C VAL A 159 -9.88 -1.63 8.26
N MET A 160 -10.89 -1.18 7.52
CA MET A 160 -11.39 0.19 7.49
C MET A 160 -12.76 0.25 8.18
N LEU A 161 -12.81 0.88 9.35
CA LEU A 161 -14.06 1.05 10.10
C LEU A 161 -14.92 2.15 9.47
N ARG A 162 -16.05 1.74 8.89
CA ARG A 162 -17.01 2.63 8.21
C ARG A 162 -18.42 2.45 8.78
N GLN A 163 -18.71 3.19 9.85
CA GLN A 163 -20.02 3.18 10.53
C GLN A 163 -20.61 4.60 10.56
N LYS A 164 -21.20 5.04 9.44
CA LYS A 164 -21.71 6.41 9.26
C LYS A 164 -22.95 6.73 10.11
N GLN A 165 -23.63 5.69 10.59
CA GLN A 165 -24.85 5.78 11.38
C GLN A 165 -24.60 6.02 12.87
N LEU A 166 -23.36 5.85 13.35
CA LEU A 166 -23.02 6.00 14.76
C LEU A 166 -22.84 7.46 15.16
N SER A 167 -23.11 7.76 16.42
CA SER A 167 -22.65 8.99 17.06
C SER A 167 -21.12 8.96 17.23
N ASP A 168 -20.49 10.12 17.42
CA ASP A 168 -19.04 10.18 17.69
C ASP A 168 -18.63 9.42 18.96
N GLU A 169 -19.52 9.36 19.96
CA GLU A 169 -19.29 8.63 21.21
C GLU A 169 -19.29 7.11 20.97
N ASP A 170 -20.33 6.61 20.28
CA ASP A 170 -20.42 5.19 19.92
C ASP A 170 -19.30 4.78 18.97
N TYR A 171 -18.97 5.62 18.00
CA TYR A 171 -17.87 5.37 17.06
C TYR A 171 -16.53 5.25 17.81
N CYS A 172 -16.26 6.10 18.80
CA CYS A 172 -15.09 5.97 19.67
C CYS A 172 -15.07 4.63 20.39
N HIS A 173 -16.20 4.24 21.01
CA HIS A 173 -16.31 2.98 21.73
C HIS A 173 -16.01 1.78 20.82
N TRP A 174 -16.59 1.77 19.61
CA TRP A 174 -16.39 0.71 18.63
C TRP A 174 -14.95 0.66 18.10
N ALA A 175 -14.36 1.80 17.77
CA ALA A 175 -12.99 1.88 17.25
C ALA A 175 -11.97 1.29 18.24
N VAL A 176 -12.10 1.60 19.53
CA VAL A 176 -11.23 1.06 20.59
C VAL A 176 -11.38 -0.45 20.73
N ALA A 177 -12.62 -0.95 20.78
CA ALA A 177 -12.90 -2.37 20.92
C ALA A 177 -12.38 -3.18 19.71
N ILE A 178 -12.66 -2.70 18.49
CA ILE A 178 -12.21 -3.34 17.25
C ILE A 178 -10.68 -3.30 17.14
N SER A 179 -10.03 -2.18 17.48
CA SER A 179 -8.56 -2.11 17.47
C SER A 179 -7.92 -3.15 18.39
N ALA A 180 -8.47 -3.35 19.58
CA ALA A 180 -7.98 -4.36 20.52
C ALA A 180 -8.19 -5.79 19.98
N ASP A 181 -9.36 -6.07 19.39
CA ASP A 181 -9.71 -7.40 18.89
C ASP A 181 -8.85 -7.81 17.68
N ILE A 182 -8.70 -6.93 16.68
CA ILE A 182 -7.87 -7.26 15.51
C ILE A 182 -6.40 -7.44 15.88
N LYS A 183 -5.88 -6.65 16.83
CA LYS A 183 -4.50 -6.78 17.32
C LYS A 183 -4.32 -8.10 18.07
N ALA A 184 -5.32 -8.55 18.82
CA ALA A 184 -5.29 -9.83 19.49
C ALA A 184 -5.34 -11.00 18.49
N ALA A 185 -6.16 -10.90 17.43
CA ALA A 185 -6.34 -11.95 16.43
C ALA A 185 -5.06 -12.31 15.68
N ILE A 186 -4.15 -11.36 15.49
CA ILE A 186 -2.89 -11.56 14.74
C ILE A 186 -1.64 -11.63 15.63
N LYS A 187 -1.79 -11.53 16.96
CA LYS A 187 -0.65 -11.40 17.90
C LYS A 187 0.36 -12.54 17.77
N ASP A 188 -0.11 -13.76 17.48
CA ASP A 188 0.74 -14.94 17.36
C ASP A 188 1.37 -15.09 15.96
N HIS A 189 1.06 -14.18 15.03
CA HIS A 189 1.58 -14.19 13.66
C HIS A 189 2.77 -13.24 13.60
N VAL A 190 3.97 -13.79 13.83
CA VAL A 190 5.26 -13.06 13.89
C VAL A 190 5.49 -12.15 12.67
N SER A 191 4.91 -12.51 11.52
CA SER A 191 5.08 -11.84 10.24
C SER A 191 3.97 -10.85 9.85
N LYS A 192 2.96 -10.62 10.70
CA LYS A 192 1.79 -9.78 10.36
C LYS A 192 1.58 -8.65 11.36
N SER A 193 1.23 -7.48 10.84
CA SER A 193 0.73 -6.36 11.64
C SER A 193 -0.68 -5.99 11.18
N ALA A 194 -1.54 -5.61 12.12
CA ALA A 194 -2.94 -5.29 11.85
C ALA A 194 -3.07 -3.78 11.76
N LEU A 195 -3.64 -3.32 10.65
CA LEU A 195 -3.92 -1.93 10.38
C LEU A 195 -5.41 -1.66 10.51
N LEU A 196 -5.78 -0.79 11.46
CA LEU A 196 -7.12 -0.20 11.52
C LEU A 196 -7.06 1.22 10.97
N THR A 197 -7.87 1.48 9.95
CA THR A 197 -8.12 2.83 9.44
C THR A 197 -9.53 3.27 9.77
N LEU A 198 -9.71 4.54 10.15
CA LEU A 198 -11.02 5.07 10.52
C LEU A 198 -11.60 5.91 9.37
N ASN A 199 -12.86 5.69 9.02
CA ASN A 199 -13.60 6.59 8.14
C ASN A 199 -14.46 7.54 8.97
N CYS A 200 -13.84 8.56 9.54
CA CYS A 200 -14.47 9.58 10.39
C CYS A 200 -13.87 10.98 10.16
N SER A 201 -14.20 11.96 11.01
CA SER A 201 -13.61 13.29 10.92
C SER A 201 -12.15 13.29 11.41
N VAL A 202 -11.38 14.29 11.00
CA VAL A 202 -9.97 14.44 11.41
C VAL A 202 -9.88 14.61 12.94
N GLU A 203 -10.78 15.40 13.52
CA GLU A 203 -10.83 15.67 14.96
C GLU A 203 -11.08 14.38 15.76
N LEU A 204 -12.02 13.55 15.27
CA LEU A 204 -12.34 12.28 15.92
C LEU A 204 -11.19 11.28 15.82
N ALA A 205 -10.55 11.20 14.65
CA ALA A 205 -9.39 10.34 14.45
C ALA A 205 -8.19 10.74 15.33
N ASN A 206 -7.91 12.05 15.45
CA ASN A 206 -6.86 12.56 16.34
C ASN A 206 -7.19 12.30 17.82
N ARG A 207 -8.46 12.49 18.23
CA ARG A 207 -8.91 12.18 19.61
C ARG A 207 -8.68 10.71 19.98
N LEU A 208 -8.79 9.82 18.99
CA LEU A 208 -8.56 8.38 19.14
C LEU A 208 -7.09 7.97 19.02
N ASN A 209 -6.18 8.91 18.70
CA ASN A 209 -4.79 8.61 18.30
C ASN A 209 -4.75 7.52 17.22
N ALA A 210 -5.60 7.64 16.20
CA ALA A 210 -5.74 6.61 15.18
C ALA A 210 -4.44 6.42 14.38
N ASP A 211 -4.05 5.16 14.17
CA ASP A 211 -2.91 4.82 13.32
C ASP A 211 -3.13 5.24 11.87
N GLY A 212 -4.38 5.20 11.39
CA GLY A 212 -4.74 5.75 10.08
C GLY A 212 -6.18 6.26 9.96
N LEU A 213 -6.34 7.19 9.02
CA LEU A 213 -7.60 7.86 8.67
C LEU A 213 -7.84 7.72 7.17
N HIS A 214 -9.08 7.40 6.80
CA HIS A 214 -9.52 7.40 5.40
C HIS A 214 -10.55 8.50 5.17
N LEU A 215 -10.17 9.53 4.41
CA LEU A 215 -11.03 10.65 4.06
C LEU A 215 -12.02 10.28 2.96
N THR A 216 -13.21 10.84 3.02
CA THR A 216 -14.08 10.92 1.82
C THR A 216 -13.51 11.94 0.84
N SER A 217 -13.88 11.88 -0.45
CA SER A 217 -13.39 12.87 -1.42
C SER A 217 -13.75 14.31 -1.02
N ALA A 218 -14.96 14.54 -0.50
CA ALA A 218 -15.35 15.84 0.04
C ALA A 218 -14.43 16.35 1.17
N ARG A 219 -13.97 15.47 2.07
CA ARG A 219 -13.05 15.83 3.16
C ARG A 219 -11.62 16.05 2.64
N LEU A 220 -11.19 15.25 1.67
CA LEU A 220 -9.92 15.44 0.98
C LEU A 220 -9.84 16.85 0.36
N MET A 221 -10.91 17.26 -0.34
CA MET A 221 -10.96 18.57 -1.00
C MET A 221 -11.04 19.74 -0.01
N SER A 222 -11.52 19.51 1.23
CA SER A 222 -11.57 20.54 2.27
C SER A 222 -10.32 20.62 3.15
N LEU A 223 -9.50 19.56 3.18
CA LEU A 223 -8.32 19.51 4.04
C LEU A 223 -7.26 20.48 3.52
N THR A 224 -6.69 21.29 4.40
CA THR A 224 -5.74 22.33 4.01
C THR A 224 -4.29 21.85 4.06
N CYS A 225 -3.95 21.01 5.02
CA CYS A 225 -2.62 20.41 5.11
C CYS A 225 -2.62 19.00 5.74
N ARG A 226 -1.56 18.23 5.46
CA ARG A 226 -1.37 16.86 5.95
C ARG A 226 -1.33 16.78 7.48
N GLU A 227 -0.76 17.83 8.09
CA GLU A 227 -0.47 17.92 9.52
C GLU A 227 -1.73 18.08 10.38
N GLU A 228 -2.88 18.37 9.78
CA GLU A 228 -4.17 18.35 10.49
C GLU A 228 -4.47 16.96 11.06
N PHE A 229 -4.03 15.88 10.40
CA PHE A 229 -4.10 14.52 10.94
C PHE A 229 -2.74 14.09 11.49
N THR A 230 -2.71 13.69 12.75
CA THR A 230 -1.46 13.37 13.46
C THR A 230 -1.04 11.90 13.34
N GLY A 231 -1.92 11.04 12.82
CA GLY A 231 -1.62 9.63 12.65
C GLY A 231 -0.72 9.33 11.46
N ARG A 232 -0.29 8.07 11.39
CA ARG A 232 0.69 7.60 10.42
C ARG A 232 0.15 7.59 9.00
N PHE A 233 -0.98 6.91 8.77
CA PHE A 233 -1.50 6.68 7.42
C PHE A 233 -2.72 7.55 7.11
N LEU A 234 -2.60 8.44 6.14
CA LEU A 234 -3.72 9.22 5.60
C LEU A 234 -4.11 8.68 4.23
N GLY A 235 -5.29 8.11 4.12
CA GLY A 235 -5.89 7.72 2.85
C GLY A 235 -7.03 8.63 2.43
N ALA A 236 -7.38 8.59 1.15
CA ALA A 236 -8.56 9.29 0.65
C ALA A 236 -9.29 8.54 -0.47
N SER A 237 -10.60 8.72 -0.52
CA SER A 237 -11.42 8.29 -1.66
C SER A 237 -11.24 9.25 -2.84
N CYS A 238 -10.87 8.71 -4.00
CA CYS A 238 -10.72 9.42 -5.25
C CYS A 238 -11.58 8.78 -6.35
N HIS A 239 -12.02 9.63 -7.27
CA HIS A 239 -12.92 9.34 -8.38
C HIS A 239 -12.45 10.01 -9.69
N SER A 240 -11.41 10.86 -9.61
CA SER A 240 -10.89 11.64 -10.74
C SER A 240 -9.41 11.98 -10.58
N LEU A 241 -8.78 12.43 -11.66
CA LEU A 241 -7.40 12.91 -11.65
C LEU A 241 -7.22 14.15 -10.74
N GLU A 242 -8.22 15.02 -10.64
CA GLU A 242 -8.18 16.18 -9.75
C GLU A 242 -8.02 15.77 -8.27
N GLU A 243 -8.80 14.78 -7.85
CA GLU A 243 -8.74 14.27 -6.48
C GLU A 243 -7.44 13.48 -6.22
N LEU A 244 -6.93 12.73 -7.21
CA LEU A 244 -5.62 12.09 -7.11
C LEU A 244 -4.49 13.12 -6.92
N ASN A 245 -4.53 14.21 -7.68
CA ASN A 245 -3.56 15.31 -7.56
C ASN A 245 -3.65 15.98 -6.19
N GLN A 246 -4.86 16.18 -5.67
CA GLN A 246 -5.06 16.74 -4.33
C GLN A 246 -4.54 15.80 -3.23
N ALA A 247 -4.80 14.49 -3.34
CA ALA A 247 -4.26 13.49 -2.42
C ALA A 247 -2.72 13.47 -2.43
N ALA A 248 -2.11 13.55 -3.61
CA ALA A 248 -0.66 13.64 -3.75
C ALA A 248 -0.09 14.94 -3.13
N ALA A 249 -0.76 16.07 -3.37
CA ALA A 249 -0.38 17.37 -2.79
C ALA A 249 -0.45 17.37 -1.26
N LEU A 250 -1.48 16.72 -0.70
CA LEU A 250 -1.64 16.51 0.74
C LEU A 250 -0.80 15.35 1.28
N LYS A 251 0.06 14.73 0.46
CA LYS A 251 0.93 13.61 0.85
C LYS A 251 0.14 12.50 1.55
N CYS A 252 -1.03 12.15 1.00
CA CYS A 252 -1.72 10.93 1.38
C CYS A 252 -0.79 9.73 1.17
N ASP A 253 -0.92 8.73 2.01
CA ASP A 253 -0.10 7.51 1.98
C ASP A 253 -0.69 6.47 1.02
N TYR A 254 -1.98 6.56 0.72
CA TYR A 254 -2.68 5.75 -0.27
C TYR A 254 -3.99 6.42 -0.71
N VAL A 255 -4.61 5.89 -1.76
CA VAL A 255 -5.96 6.28 -2.19
C VAL A 255 -6.79 5.05 -2.52
N THR A 256 -8.12 5.20 -2.45
CA THR A 256 -9.01 4.27 -3.15
C THR A 256 -9.51 4.91 -4.43
N LEU A 257 -9.46 4.20 -5.56
CA LEU A 257 -10.02 4.66 -6.82
C LEU A 257 -11.30 3.88 -7.13
N SER A 258 -12.42 4.60 -7.29
CA SER A 258 -13.75 3.97 -7.41
C SER A 258 -14.78 4.84 -8.14
N PRO A 259 -15.92 4.28 -8.58
CA PRO A 259 -16.16 2.86 -8.74
C PRO A 259 -15.48 2.32 -10.01
N VAL A 260 -14.67 1.26 -9.89
CA VAL A 260 -14.02 0.63 -11.06
C VAL A 260 -15.02 -0.14 -11.92
N ASN A 261 -15.88 -0.94 -11.28
CA ASN A 261 -17.01 -1.63 -11.90
C ASN A 261 -18.33 -1.07 -11.36
N ALA A 262 -19.46 -1.42 -11.98
CA ALA A 262 -20.78 -1.11 -11.43
C ALA A 262 -20.95 -1.76 -10.05
N THR A 263 -21.60 -1.06 -9.11
CA THR A 263 -21.67 -1.49 -7.71
C THR A 263 -23.11 -1.48 -7.20
N GLY A 264 -23.47 -2.47 -6.38
CA GLY A 264 -24.76 -2.48 -5.69
C GLY A 264 -24.87 -1.40 -4.61
N SER A 265 -23.74 -0.91 -4.07
CA SER A 265 -23.73 0.13 -3.03
C SER A 265 -24.05 1.53 -3.58
N HIS A 266 -23.70 1.79 -4.85
CA HIS A 266 -23.95 3.06 -5.56
C HIS A 266 -24.26 2.77 -7.05
N PRO A 267 -25.49 2.34 -7.38
CA PRO A 267 -25.85 1.90 -8.75
C PRO A 267 -25.96 3.05 -9.76
N GLU A 268 -26.22 4.28 -9.29
CA GLU A 268 -26.40 5.46 -10.14
C GLU A 268 -25.08 6.12 -10.57
N THR A 269 -23.95 5.71 -9.99
CA THR A 269 -22.63 6.27 -10.31
C THR A 269 -22.02 5.50 -11.48
N PRO A 270 -21.73 6.14 -12.63
CA PRO A 270 -21.05 5.49 -13.74
C PRO A 270 -19.70 4.92 -13.31
N ALA A 271 -19.41 3.69 -13.74
CA ALA A 271 -18.12 3.06 -13.49
C ALA A 271 -17.02 3.73 -14.33
N ILE A 272 -15.83 3.90 -13.74
CA ILE A 272 -14.62 4.37 -14.43
C ILE A 272 -14.20 3.36 -15.50
N GLY A 273 -14.29 2.06 -15.18
CA GLY A 273 -13.84 0.97 -16.03
C GLY A 273 -12.33 0.77 -15.97
N TRP A 274 -11.89 -0.45 -16.25
CA TRP A 274 -10.50 -0.88 -16.09
C TRP A 274 -9.49 -0.09 -16.92
N LEU A 275 -9.80 0.21 -18.18
CA LEU A 275 -8.87 0.92 -19.06
C LEU A 275 -8.62 2.36 -18.58
N GLU A 276 -9.64 3.05 -18.12
CA GLU A 276 -9.48 4.41 -17.60
C GLU A 276 -8.86 4.42 -16.20
N THR A 277 -9.15 3.38 -15.40
CA THR A 277 -8.52 3.15 -14.09
C THR A 277 -6.99 3.00 -14.25
N GLU A 278 -6.54 2.20 -15.22
CA GLU A 278 -5.10 2.02 -15.53
C GLU A 278 -4.42 3.34 -15.87
N LYS A 279 -5.06 4.18 -16.71
CA LYS A 279 -4.53 5.52 -17.02
C LYS A 279 -4.41 6.38 -15.78
N LEU A 280 -5.45 6.44 -14.95
CA LEU A 280 -5.44 7.24 -13.72
C LEU A 280 -4.35 6.79 -12.73
N ILE A 281 -4.11 5.48 -12.62
CA ILE A 281 -3.01 4.95 -11.80
C ILE A 281 -1.66 5.44 -12.31
N SER A 282 -1.45 5.45 -13.63
CA SER A 282 -0.18 5.90 -14.22
C SER A 282 0.13 7.39 -14.00
N GLU A 283 -0.88 8.18 -13.61
CA GLU A 283 -0.74 9.62 -13.32
C GLU A 283 -0.40 9.91 -11.84
N THR A 284 -0.28 8.89 -10.98
CA THR A 284 0.01 9.07 -9.55
C THR A 284 1.10 8.14 -9.04
N ALA A 285 1.92 8.65 -8.11
CA ALA A 285 2.92 7.87 -7.38
C ALA A 285 2.38 7.38 -6.02
N LEU A 286 1.05 7.41 -5.82
CA LEU A 286 0.41 6.90 -4.61
C LEU A 286 0.00 5.43 -4.79
N PRO A 287 0.11 4.60 -3.74
CA PRO A 287 -0.55 3.30 -3.72
C PRO A 287 -2.06 3.44 -3.96
N VAL A 288 -2.56 2.80 -5.01
CA VAL A 288 -3.98 2.84 -5.39
C VAL A 288 -4.67 1.52 -5.07
N LEU A 289 -5.65 1.55 -4.17
CA LEU A 289 -6.56 0.44 -3.92
C LEU A 289 -7.79 0.57 -4.83
N LEU A 290 -8.07 -0.44 -5.63
CA LEU A 290 -9.28 -0.47 -6.43
C LEU A 290 -10.50 -0.72 -5.54
N LEU A 291 -11.57 0.04 -5.78
CA LEU A 291 -12.81 -0.09 -5.04
C LEU A 291 -14.02 0.07 -5.99
N GLY A 292 -15.11 -0.58 -5.60
CA GLY A 292 -16.38 -0.52 -6.31
C GLY A 292 -16.54 -1.65 -7.31
N GLY A 293 -17.34 -2.65 -6.93
CA GLY A 293 -17.63 -3.83 -7.76
C GLY A 293 -16.42 -4.75 -7.96
N MET A 294 -15.50 -4.75 -6.99
CA MET A 294 -14.32 -5.62 -6.96
C MET A 294 -14.63 -6.93 -6.25
N HIS A 295 -14.02 -8.01 -6.74
CA HIS A 295 -14.07 -9.36 -6.20
C HIS A 295 -12.65 -9.86 -5.87
N ALA A 296 -12.56 -10.98 -5.15
CA ALA A 296 -11.26 -11.57 -4.79
C ALA A 296 -10.42 -11.93 -6.03
N ASP A 297 -11.08 -12.44 -7.07
CA ASP A 297 -10.44 -12.88 -8.32
C ASP A 297 -9.93 -11.71 -9.18
N ASP A 298 -10.31 -10.47 -8.86
CA ASP A 298 -9.83 -9.28 -9.57
C ASP A 298 -8.41 -8.87 -9.12
N LEU A 299 -7.87 -9.44 -8.04
CA LEU A 299 -6.62 -8.99 -7.43
C LEU A 299 -5.42 -9.08 -8.38
N SER A 300 -5.27 -10.21 -9.08
CA SER A 300 -4.20 -10.36 -10.08
C SER A 300 -4.32 -9.35 -11.22
N ARG A 301 -5.55 -9.01 -11.62
CA ARG A 301 -5.79 -7.98 -12.63
C ARG A 301 -5.46 -6.59 -12.11
N ALA A 302 -5.78 -6.30 -10.85
CA ALA A 302 -5.46 -5.03 -10.19
C ALA A 302 -3.94 -4.79 -10.20
N PHE A 303 -3.14 -5.78 -9.80
CA PHE A 303 -1.67 -5.67 -9.85
C PHE A 303 -1.14 -5.43 -11.26
N ASN A 304 -1.69 -6.13 -12.26
CA ASN A 304 -1.24 -5.99 -13.65
C ASN A 304 -1.45 -4.58 -14.25
N ILE A 305 -2.40 -3.80 -13.71
CA ILE A 305 -2.61 -2.40 -14.12
C ILE A 305 -1.95 -1.40 -13.16
N GLY A 306 -1.06 -1.86 -12.27
CA GLY A 306 -0.30 -1.03 -11.34
C GLY A 306 -1.03 -0.64 -10.05
N ALA A 307 -2.19 -1.23 -9.75
CA ALA A 307 -2.86 -1.00 -8.48
C ALA A 307 -2.12 -1.69 -7.34
N HIS A 308 -2.13 -1.07 -6.16
CA HIS A 308 -1.60 -1.64 -4.91
C HIS A 308 -2.44 -2.82 -4.42
N GLY A 309 -3.73 -2.87 -4.76
CA GLY A 309 -4.62 -3.95 -4.34
C GLY A 309 -6.09 -3.59 -4.40
N ILE A 310 -6.90 -4.22 -3.54
CA ILE A 310 -8.36 -4.10 -3.56
C ILE A 310 -8.91 -3.74 -2.17
N ALA A 311 -9.74 -2.71 -2.14
CA ALA A 311 -10.64 -2.44 -1.03
C ALA A 311 -12.07 -2.89 -1.38
N ALA A 312 -12.73 -3.61 -0.47
CA ALA A 312 -14.10 -4.06 -0.69
C ALA A 312 -14.88 -4.24 0.61
N ILE A 313 -16.21 -4.16 0.48
CA ILE A 313 -17.15 -4.55 1.53
C ILE A 313 -17.54 -6.02 1.31
N ASN A 314 -18.37 -6.28 0.28
CA ASN A 314 -18.99 -7.59 0.08
C ASN A 314 -17.99 -8.70 -0.22
N ALA A 315 -16.93 -8.44 -1.01
CA ALA A 315 -15.96 -9.48 -1.36
C ALA A 315 -15.24 -10.06 -0.13
N TRP A 316 -15.09 -9.26 0.92
CA TRP A 316 -14.34 -9.60 2.13
C TRP A 316 -15.25 -9.93 3.32
N TRP A 317 -16.43 -9.32 3.42
CA TRP A 317 -17.34 -9.52 4.54
C TRP A 317 -18.09 -10.86 4.50
N THR A 318 -18.33 -11.41 3.31
CA THR A 318 -19.06 -12.69 3.11
C THR A 318 -18.16 -13.91 3.18
#